data_AF-A0AAU4FR25-F1
#
_entry.id   AF-A0AAU4FR25-F1
#
_cell.length_a   1.000
_cell.length_b   1.000
_cell.length_c   1.000
_cell.angle_alpha   90.00
_cell.angle_beta   90.00
_cell.angle_gamma   90.00
#
_symmetry.space_group_name_H-M   'P 1'
#
loop_
_entity.id
_entity.type
_entity.pdbx_description
1 polymer ?
#
loop_
_entity_poly.entity_id
_entity_poly.type
_entity_poly.pdbx_seq_one_letter_code
_entity_poly.pdbx_strand_id
1 'polypeptide(L)'
;MDAVALHRHVLARASTDDLLQHVYVSVHADGGDLVLFVAQPTLLASESVASRLTLACLGDSPATSGWTLAHCGGTLPGSLARRLLLGEGRILPLQPPDVEGY
;
A
#
# COMPACT_ATOMS: atom_id res chain seq x y z
N MET A 1 -14.99 -1.60 4.34
CA MET A 1 -14.44 -1.63 2.97
C MET A 1 -13.78 -2.98 2.75
N ASP A 2 -13.81 -3.55 1.53
CA ASP A 2 -13.04 -4.77 1.21
C ASP A 2 -11.74 -4.45 0.45
N ALA A 3 -10.87 -5.45 0.29
CA ALA A 3 -9.56 -5.28 -0.34
C ALA A 3 -9.65 -4.85 -1.81
N VAL A 4 -10.65 -5.32 -2.55
CA VAL A 4 -10.84 -5.00 -3.97
C VAL A 4 -11.28 -3.54 -4.13
N ALA A 5 -12.22 -3.09 -3.29
CA ALA A 5 -12.68 -1.72 -3.25
C ALA A 5 -11.53 -0.76 -2.89
N LEU A 6 -10.73 -1.09 -1.88
CA LEU A 6 -9.57 -0.29 -1.49
C LEU A 6 -8.50 -0.26 -2.60
N HIS A 7 -8.21 -1.39 -3.24
CA HIS A 7 -7.29 -1.44 -4.38
C HIS A 7 -7.72 -0.50 -5.51
N ARG A 8 -8.99 -0.57 -5.93
CA ARG A 8 -9.54 0.36 -6.94
C ARG A 8 -9.47 1.80 -6.49
N HIS A 9 -9.69 2.05 -5.20
CA HIS A 9 -9.68 3.39 -4.64
C HIS A 9 -8.29 4.04 -4.64
N VAL A 10 -7.24 3.24 -4.40
CA VAL A 10 -5.84 3.67 -4.54
C VAL A 10 -5.53 3.97 -6.00
N LEU A 11 -5.86 3.05 -6.92
CA LEU A 11 -5.59 3.23 -8.35
C LEU A 11 -6.31 4.46 -8.93
N ALA A 12 -7.54 4.75 -8.50
CA ALA A 12 -8.29 5.92 -8.96
C ALA A 12 -7.66 7.25 -8.55
N ARG A 13 -6.73 7.26 -7.58
CA ARG A 13 -6.01 8.45 -7.13
C ARG A 13 -4.57 8.53 -7.61
N ALA A 14 -4.04 7.43 -8.12
CA ALA A 14 -2.72 7.40 -8.70
C ALA A 14 -2.71 8.29 -9.95
N SER A 15 -1.78 9.24 -9.98
CA SER A 15 -1.44 9.99 -11.17
C SER A 15 -0.34 9.29 -11.96
N THR A 16 -0.15 9.61 -13.23
CA THR A 16 0.98 9.08 -14.01
C THR A 16 2.34 9.48 -13.41
N ASP A 17 2.43 10.67 -12.80
CA ASP A 17 3.64 11.17 -12.15
C ASP A 17 4.00 10.40 -10.87
N ASP A 18 3.05 9.62 -10.35
CA ASP A 18 3.27 8.80 -9.17
C ASP A 18 4.18 7.63 -9.46
N LEU A 19 4.31 7.21 -10.74
CA LEU A 19 5.11 6.05 -11.15
C LEU A 19 4.75 4.79 -10.35
N LEU A 20 3.47 4.63 -10.03
CA LEU A 20 2.91 3.48 -9.33
C LEU A 20 2.82 2.29 -10.29
N GLN A 21 3.52 1.20 -9.96
CA GLN A 21 3.59 0.00 -10.77
C GLN A 21 2.63 -1.08 -10.28
N HIS A 22 2.63 -1.33 -8.96
CA HIS A 22 1.83 -2.38 -8.35
C HIS A 22 1.24 -1.91 -7.01
N VAL A 23 0.04 -2.40 -6.71
CA VAL A 23 -0.68 -2.17 -5.45
C VAL A 23 -1.10 -3.51 -4.90
N TYR A 24 -0.73 -3.80 -3.66
CA TYR A 24 -1.24 -4.94 -2.91
C TYR A 24 -2.00 -4.42 -1.70
N VAL A 25 -3.15 -5.05 -1.46
CA VAL A 25 -4.06 -4.64 -0.40
C VAL A 25 -4.43 -5.84 0.45
N SER A 26 -4.32 -5.67 1.76
CA SER A 26 -4.88 -6.58 2.75
C SER A 26 -5.86 -5.80 3.62
N VAL A 27 -7.03 -6.35 3.91
CA VAL A 27 -7.99 -5.75 4.84
C VAL A 27 -8.32 -6.77 5.92
N HIS A 28 -8.31 -6.31 7.17
CA HIS A 28 -8.60 -7.09 8.36
C HIS A 28 -9.66 -6.37 9.22
N ALA A 29 -10.10 -7.00 10.31
CA ALA A 29 -11.16 -6.45 11.17
C ALA A 29 -10.80 -5.06 11.71
N ASP A 30 -9.52 -4.83 12.00
CA ASP A 30 -9.02 -3.61 12.65
C ASP A 30 -8.43 -2.57 11.67
N GLY A 31 -8.47 -2.81 10.35
CA GLY A 31 -7.89 -1.90 9.37
C GLY A 31 -7.44 -2.56 8.06
N GLY A 32 -6.37 -2.03 7.46
CA GLY A 32 -5.80 -2.62 6.26
C GLY A 32 -4.38 -2.17 5.99
N ASP A 33 -3.67 -2.98 5.20
CA ASP A 33 -2.33 -2.73 4.74
C ASP A 33 -2.31 -2.42 3.25
N LEU A 34 -1.49 -1.43 2.89
CA LEU A 34 -1.18 -1.07 1.51
C LEU A 34 0.31 -1.27 1.26
N VAL A 35 0.64 -2.07 0.24
CA VAL A 35 2.00 -2.18 -0.28
C VAL A 35 2.00 -1.58 -1.69
N LEU A 36 2.77 -0.51 -1.85
CA LEU A 36 2.84 0.27 -3.09
C LEU A 36 4.23 0.11 -3.69
N PHE A 37 4.30 -0.36 -4.93
CA PHE A 37 5.54 -0.39 -5.70
C PHE A 37 5.61 0.88 -6.53
N VAL A 38 6.47 1.80 -6.10
CA VAL A 38 6.57 3.14 -6.68
C VAL A 38 7.98 3.36 -7.21
N ALA A 39 8.11 3.60 -8.51
CA ALA A 39 9.39 3.76 -9.21
C ALA A 39 9.91 5.20 -9.17
N GLN A 40 9.89 5.82 -8.00
CA GLN A 40 10.43 7.17 -7.80
C GLN A 40 11.96 7.16 -7.70
N PRO A 41 12.65 8.27 -8.03
CA PRO A 41 14.11 8.33 -8.03
C PRO A 41 14.74 8.30 -6.64
N THR A 42 13.95 8.53 -5.58
CA THR A 42 14.43 8.49 -4.19
C THR A 42 13.41 7.82 -3.28
N LEU A 43 13.88 7.24 -2.18
CA LEU A 43 13.01 6.67 -1.15
C LEU A 43 12.01 7.71 -0.61
N LEU A 44 12.48 8.93 -0.34
CA LEU A 44 11.64 10.03 0.15
C LEU A 44 10.50 10.35 -0.83
N ALA A 45 10.79 10.34 -2.13
CA ALA A 45 9.77 10.55 -3.15
C ALA A 45 8.75 9.38 -3.19
N SER A 46 9.21 8.13 -3.10
CA SER A 46 8.31 6.97 -2.98
C SER A 46 7.41 7.06 -1.73
N GLU A 47 7.98 7.42 -0.59
CA GLU A 47 7.25 7.58 0.68
C GLU A 47 6.24 8.74 0.64
N SER A 48 6.59 9.82 -0.05
CA SER A 48 5.68 10.96 -0.28
C SER A 48 4.48 10.55 -1.13
N VAL A 49 4.71 9.82 -2.23
CA VAL A 49 3.63 9.25 -3.06
C VAL A 49 2.75 8.31 -2.24
N ALA A 50 3.36 7.39 -1.50
CA ALA A 50 2.63 6.41 -0.69
C ALA A 50 1.77 7.09 0.39
N SER A 51 2.33 8.08 1.10
CA SER A 51 1.62 8.85 2.11
C SER A 51 0.45 9.61 1.50
N ARG A 52 0.68 10.32 0.39
CA ARG A 52 -0.36 11.11 -0.29
C ARG A 52 -1.51 10.24 -0.77
N LEU A 53 -1.21 9.13 -1.46
CA LEU A 53 -2.25 8.21 -1.94
C LEU A 53 -3.05 7.60 -0.79
N THR A 54 -2.39 7.22 0.30
CA THR A 54 -3.05 6.64 1.46
C THR A 54 -3.94 7.66 2.17
N LEU A 55 -3.43 8.86 2.43
CA LEU A 55 -4.20 9.94 3.05
C LEU A 55 -5.41 10.34 2.22
N ALA A 56 -5.25 10.39 0.90
CA ALA A 56 -6.36 10.69 0.02
C ALA A 56 -7.42 9.57 0.06
N CYS A 57 -7.02 8.30 0.14
CA CYS A 57 -7.96 7.18 0.35
C CYS A 57 -8.73 7.30 1.67
N LEU A 58 -8.09 7.77 2.73
CA LEU A 58 -8.72 7.97 4.04
C LEU A 58 -9.70 9.16 4.04
N GLY A 59 -9.40 10.21 3.26
CA GLY A 59 -10.15 11.47 3.26
C GLY A 59 -11.50 11.43 2.55
N ASP A 60 -11.65 10.67 1.45
CA ASP A 60 -12.88 10.79 0.62
C ASP A 60 -13.82 9.58 0.67
N SER A 61 -13.49 8.51 1.42
CA SER A 61 -14.35 7.33 1.49
C SER A 61 -15.06 7.21 2.85
N PRO A 62 -16.40 7.21 2.88
CA PRO A 62 -17.13 6.83 4.09
C PRO A 62 -16.73 5.44 4.61
N ALA A 63 -16.25 4.57 3.72
CA ALA A 63 -15.85 3.20 4.05
C ALA A 63 -14.48 3.12 4.77
N THR A 64 -13.71 4.21 4.80
CA THR A 64 -12.48 4.40 5.59
C THR A 64 -12.69 5.33 6.78
N SER A 65 -13.93 5.73 7.06
CA SER A 65 -14.23 6.63 8.19
C SER A 65 -13.71 6.04 9.50
N GLY A 66 -12.88 6.80 10.21
CA GLY A 66 -12.24 6.37 11.46
C GLY A 66 -10.92 5.61 11.29
N TRP A 67 -10.50 5.30 10.06
CA TRP A 67 -9.17 4.76 9.81
C TRP A 67 -8.14 5.90 9.81
N THR A 68 -6.95 5.63 10.35
CA THR A 68 -5.84 6.57 10.38
C THR A 68 -4.58 5.92 9.83
N LEU A 69 -3.69 6.73 9.23
CA LEU A 69 -2.40 6.25 8.78
C LEU A 69 -1.50 6.01 10.01
N ALA A 70 -1.34 4.75 10.39
CA ALA A 70 -0.48 4.38 11.53
C ALA A 70 1.02 4.46 11.18
N HIS A 71 1.40 4.13 9.95
CA HIS A 71 2.78 4.16 9.48
C HIS A 71 2.84 4.26 7.96
N CYS A 72 3.75 5.08 7.46
CA CYS A 72 4.18 5.07 6.06
C CYS A 72 5.70 5.15 6.05
N GLY A 73 6.35 4.17 5.42
CA GLY A 73 7.79 4.14 5.30
C GLY A 73 8.34 2.74 5.05
N GLY A 74 9.51 2.71 4.40
CA GLY A 74 10.39 1.55 4.37
C GLY A 74 10.53 0.84 3.03
N THR A 75 11.79 0.61 2.64
CA THR A 75 12.17 -0.54 1.81
C THR A 75 11.68 -1.83 2.49
N LEU A 76 11.33 -2.85 1.69
CA LEU A 76 10.81 -4.15 2.14
C LEU A 76 11.46 -4.69 3.44
N PRO A 77 12.79 -4.60 3.65
CA PRO A 77 13.43 -5.09 4.88
C PRO A 77 13.01 -4.34 6.16
N GLY A 78 12.80 -3.02 6.11
CA GLY A 78 12.43 -2.23 7.29
C GLY A 78 10.99 -2.47 7.73
N SER A 79 10.08 -2.61 6.76
CA SER A 79 8.67 -2.93 7.00
C SER A 79 8.49 -4.39 7.43
N LEU A 80 9.25 -5.33 6.89
CA LEU A 80 9.31 -6.73 7.35
C LEU A 80 9.92 -6.86 8.75
N ALA A 81 11.04 -6.18 9.02
CA ALA A 81 11.68 -6.22 10.34
C ALA A 81 10.73 -5.71 11.42
N ARG A 82 10.02 -4.60 11.17
CA ARG A 82 9.03 -4.09 12.12
C ARG A 82 7.87 -5.06 12.36
N ARG A 83 7.33 -5.68 11.32
CA ARG A 83 6.25 -6.68 11.43
C ARG A 83 6.68 -7.94 12.17
N LEU A 84 7.90 -8.43 11.91
CA LEU A 84 8.50 -9.56 12.63
C LEU A 84 8.76 -9.21 14.10
N LEU A 85 9.23 -7.99 14.39
CA LEU A 85 9.50 -7.52 15.75
C LEU A 85 8.22 -7.25 16.56
N LEU A 86 7.12 -6.84 15.91
CA LEU A 86 5.83 -6.57 16.54
C LEU A 86 4.91 -7.80 16.59
N GLY A 87 5.32 -8.93 16.00
CA GLY A 87 4.50 -10.16 15.96
C GLY A 87 3.28 -10.08 15.04
N GLU A 88 3.22 -9.07 14.16
CA GLU A 88 2.08 -8.77 13.30
C GLU A 88 2.36 -9.23 11.86
N GLY A 89 2.02 -10.48 11.54
CA GLY A 89 1.71 -10.86 10.16
C GLY A 89 2.29 -12.17 9.63
N ARG A 90 1.47 -12.90 8.89
CA ARG A 90 1.92 -13.93 7.95
C ARG A 90 2.52 -13.23 6.72
N ILE A 91 3.77 -13.57 6.39
CA ILE A 91 4.43 -13.10 5.16
C ILE A 91 3.62 -13.62 3.98
N LEU A 92 3.05 -12.71 3.17
CA LEU A 92 2.48 -13.11 1.88
C LEU A 92 3.63 -13.63 1.00
N PRO A 93 3.51 -14.83 0.40
CA PRO A 93 4.51 -15.28 -0.55
C PRO A 93 4.62 -14.24 -1.66
N LEU A 94 5.86 -13.87 -2.00
CA LEU A 94 6.16 -13.08 -3.19
C LEU A 94 5.52 -13.78 -4.38
N GLN A 95 4.42 -13.23 -4.89
CA GLN A 95 3.78 -13.74 -6.09
C GLN A 95 4.75 -13.45 -7.25
N PRO A 96 5.11 -14.43 -8.07
CA PRO A 96 5.95 -14.18 -9.24
C PRO A 96 5.26 -13.15 -10.15
N PRO A 97 6.04 -12.36 -10.92
CA PRO A 97 5.46 -11.42 -11.88
C PRO A 97 4.53 -12.19 -12.83
N ASP A 98 3.40 -11.59 -13.18
CA ASP A 98 2.53 -12.08 -14.25
C ASP A 98 3.35 -12.07 -15.55
N VAL A 99 3.98 -13.19 -15.85
CA VAL A 99 4.48 -13.49 -17.19
C VAL A 99 3.25 -13.83 -18.02
N GLU A 100 2.70 -12.83 -18.71
CA GLU A 100 1.91 -13.10 -19.90
C GLU A 100 2.82 -13.85 -20.89
N GLY A 101 2.60 -15.15 -20.96
CA GLY A 101 3.31 -16.05 -21.86
C GLY A 101 2.62 -16.08 -23.23
N TYR A 102 3.35 -15.51 -24.21
CA TYR A 102 3.34 -15.78 -25.65
C TYR A 102 2.08 -15.53 -26.49
#